data_AF-A0A1F8MXA3-F1
#
_entry.id   AF-A0A1F8MXA3-F1
#
_cell.length_a   1.000
_cell.length_b   1.000
_cell.length_c   1.000
_cell.angle_alpha   90.00
_cell.angle_beta   90.00
_cell.angle_gamma   90.00
#
_symmetry.space_group_name_H-M   'P 1'
#
loop_
_entity.id
_entity.type
_entity.pdbx_description
1 polymer ?
#
loop_
_entity_poly.entity_id
_entity_poly.type
_entity_poly.pdbx_seq_one_letter_code
_entity_poly.pdbx_strand_id
1 'polypeptide(L)' 'MDIFIRTAAIILEVLVLASIIFCILWGVKLILAEFGVGSKYNRAILMALSVVGALLVIFFITHLTAFYPTYPKI' A
#
# COMPACT_ATOMS: atom_id res chain seq x y z
N MET A 1 -21.02 -3.33 16.49
CA MET A 1 -21.07 -3.19 15.02
C MET A 1 -21.14 -4.57 14.43
N ASP A 2 -22.12 -4.84 13.57
CA ASP A 2 -22.25 -6.12 12.88
C ASP A 2 -20.93 -6.53 12.23
N ILE A 3 -20.60 -7.82 12.34
CA ILE A 3 -19.39 -8.41 11.76
C ILE A 3 -19.26 -8.04 10.27
N PHE A 4 -20.40 -7.85 9.61
CA PHE A 4 -20.53 -7.48 8.21
C PHE A 4 -19.98 -6.08 7.90
N ILE A 5 -20.32 -5.07 8.72
CA ILE A 5 -19.84 -3.70 8.54
C ILE A 5 -18.34 -3.62 8.81
N ARG A 6 -17.85 -4.35 9.81
CA ARG A 6 -16.41 -4.42 10.11
C ARG A 6 -15.63 -5.03 8.94
N THR A 7 -16.10 -6.15 8.39
CA THR A 7 -15.48 -6.80 7.24
C THR A 7 -15.50 -5.89 6.00
N ALA A 8 -16.63 -5.24 5.72
CA ALA A 8 -16.74 -4.32 4.59
C ALA A 8 -15.77 -3.13 4.72
N ALA A 9 -15.61 -2.58 5.92
CA ALA A 9 -14.71 -1.46 6.17
C ALA A 9 -13.23 -1.87 6.05
N ILE A 10 -12.84 -3.06 6.52
CA ILE A 10 -11.49 -3.62 6.32
C ILE A 10 -11.19 -3.82 4.83
N ILE A 11 -12.13 -4.38 4.06
CA ILE A 11 -11.96 -4.60 2.62
C ILE A 11 -11.82 -3.27 1.88
N LEU A 12 -12.66 -2.28 2.19
CA LEU A 12 -12.61 -0.94 1.60
C LEU A 12 -11.26 -0.28 1.87
N GLU A 13 -10.76 -0.33 3.10
CA GLU A 13 -9.49 0.29 3.44
C GLU A 13 -8.31 -0.39 2.75
N VAL A 14 -8.28 -1.73 2.69
CA VAL A 14 -7.23 -2.46 1.95
C VAL A 14 -7.26 -2.09 0.47
N LEU A 15 -8.46 -1.93 -0.13
CA LEU A 15 -8.62 -1.53 -1.52
C LEU A 15 -8.07 -0.12 -1.76
N VAL A 16 -8.46 0.86 -0.92
CA VAL A 16 -8.00 2.25 -1.02
C VAL A 16 -6.48 2.32 -0.88
N LEU A 17 -5.93 1.58 0.09
CA LEU A 17 -4.50 1.52 0.33
C LEU A 17 -3.70 0.90 -0.80
N ALA A 18 -4.16 -0.22 -1.35
CA ALA A 18 -3.56 -0.84 -2.52
C ALA A 18 -3.58 0.15 -3.71
N SER A 19 -4.68 0.87 -3.90
CA SER A 19 -4.81 1.89 -4.95
C SER A 19 -3.85 3.06 -4.77
N ILE A 20 -3.70 3.57 -3.54
CA ILE A 20 -2.77 4.68 -3.24
C ILE A 20 -1.32 4.25 -3.49
N ILE A 21 -0.93 3.08 -2.98
CA ILE A 21 0.43 2.56 -3.17
C ILE A 21 0.70 2.32 -4.66
N PHE A 22 -0.23 1.72 -5.38
CA PHE A 22 -0.10 1.52 -6.81
C PHE A 22 0.06 2.85 -7.56
N CYS A 23 -0.72 3.87 -7.21
CA CYS A 23 -0.62 5.20 -7.80
C CYS A 23 0.74 5.85 -7.54
N ILE A 24 1.27 5.74 -6.31
CA ILE A 24 2.60 6.26 -5.95
C ILE A 24 3.70 5.53 -6.73
N LEU A 25 3.66 4.20 -6.78
CA LEU A 25 4.65 3.39 -7.52
C LEU A 25 4.64 3.76 -9.02
N TRP A 26 3.46 3.97 -9.58
CA TRP A 26 3.31 4.38 -10.97
C TRP A 26 3.81 5.80 -11.22
N GLY A 27 3.51 6.74 -10.32
CA GLY A 27 3.98 8.13 -10.38
C GLY A 27 5.50 8.22 -10.30
N VAL A 28 6.13 7.47 -9.39
CA VAL A 28 7.60 7.43 -9.29
C VAL A 28 8.22 6.85 -10.56
N LYS A 29 7.68 5.76 -11.10
CA LYS A 29 8.13 5.19 -12.38
C LYS A 29 8.06 6.21 -13.52
N LEU A 30 7.03 7.05 -13.55
CA LEU A 30 6.84 8.10 -14.55
C LEU A 30 7.87 9.23 -14.41
N ILE A 31 8.11 9.70 -13.18
CA ILE A 31 9.15 10.71 -12.87
C ILE A 31 10.54 10.22 -13.27
N LEU A 32 10.83 8.94 -13.02
CA LEU A 32 12.11 8.31 -13.38
C LEU A 32 12.30 8.16 -14.90
N ALA A 33 11.20 7.94 -15.63
CA ALA A 33 11.22 7.95 -17.08
C ALA A 33 11.53 9.35 -17.63
N GLU A 34 10.94 10.40 -17.04
CA GLU A 34 11.21 11.80 -17.40
C GLU A 34 12.65 12.22 -17.08
N PHE A 35 13.26 11.69 -16.01
CA PHE A 35 14.65 11.96 -15.65
C PHE A 35 15.69 11.28 -16.57
N GLY A 36 15.26 10.55 -17.60
CA GLY A 36 16.16 9.94 -18.58
C GLY A 36 17.03 8.83 -18.01
N VAL A 37 16.55 8.15 -16.96
CA VAL A 37 17.30 7.05 -16.35
C VAL A 37 17.44 5.90 -17.34
N GLY A 38 18.64 5.73 -17.89
CA GLY A 38 18.95 4.66 -18.84
C GLY A 38 18.68 3.27 -18.26
N SER A 39 18.37 2.32 -19.14
CA SER A 39 18.02 0.91 -18.86
C SER A 39 18.87 0.21 -17.78
N LYS A 40 20.15 0.62 -17.63
CA LYS A 40 21.10 0.08 -16.65
C LYS A 40 20.68 0.28 -15.19
N TYR A 41 20.02 1.38 -14.84
CA TYR A 41 19.61 1.68 -13.45
C TYR A 41 18.16 1.32 -13.16
N ASN A 42 17.35 1.08 -14.20
CA ASN A 42 15.93 0.76 -14.08
C ASN A 42 15.68 -0.44 -13.15
N ARG A 43 16.59 -1.43 -13.13
CA ARG A 43 16.48 -2.60 -12.25
C ARG A 43 16.71 -2.28 -10.78
N ALA A 44 17.71 -1.46 -10.46
CA ALA A 44 18.00 -1.06 -9.07
C ALA A 44 16.87 -0.20 -8.50
N ILE A 45 16.34 0.68 -9.34
CA ILE A 45 15.22 1.55 -8.99
C ILE A 45 13.93 0.77 -8.79
N LEU A 46 13.62 -0.18 -9.67
CA LEU A 46 12.47 -1.09 -9.47
C LEU A 46 12.61 -1.89 -8.18
N MET A 47 13.81 -2.35 -7.84
CA MET A 47 14.08 -3.03 -6.56
C MET A 47 13.83 -2.10 -5.36
N ALA A 48 14.40 -0.90 -5.36
CA ALA A 48 14.18 0.06 -4.28
C ALA A 48 12.71 0.43 -4.12
N LEU A 49 12.02 0.66 -5.24
CA LEU A 49 10.61 1.00 -5.27
C LEU A 49 9.72 -0.16 -4.79
N SER A 50 10.08 -1.38 -5.15
CA SER A 50 9.46 -2.61 -4.64
C SER A 50 9.64 -2.76 -3.13
N VAL A 51 10.83 -2.49 -2.59
CA VAL A 51 11.12 -2.59 -1.16
C VAL A 51 10.33 -1.55 -0.37
N VAL A 52 10.30 -0.30 -0.82
CA VAL A 52 9.52 0.77 -0.18
C VAL A 52 8.02 0.46 -0.27
N GLY A 53 7.54 0.01 -1.43
CA GLY A 53 6.15 -0.42 -1.61
C GLY A 53 5.77 -1.55 -0.64
N ALA A 54 6.60 -2.58 -0.51
CA ALA A 54 6.37 -3.69 0.41
C ALA A 54 6.34 -3.24 1.88
N LEU A 55 7.26 -2.37 2.29
CA LEU A 55 7.28 -1.80 3.63
C LEU A 55 6.01 -1.00 3.95
N LEU A 56 5.53 -0.20 3.00
CA LEU A 56 4.29 0.55 3.15
C LEU A 56 3.09 -0.39 3.28
N VAL A 57 2.97 -1.42 2.44
CA VAL A 57 1.88 -2.42 2.54
C VAL A 57 1.86 -3.07 3.93
N ILE A 58 3.01 -3.51 4.43
CA ILE A 58 3.10 -4.16 5.76
C ILE A 58 2.72 -3.17 6.88
N PHE A 59 3.24 -1.94 6.82
CA PHE A 59 2.90 -0.89 7.78
C PHE A 59 1.40 -0.64 7.83
N PHE A 60 0.75 -0.54 6.68
CA PHE A 60 -0.68 -0.28 6.61
C PHE A 60 -1.52 -1.47 7.07
N ILE A 61 -1.18 -2.71 6.72
CA ILE A 61 -1.86 -3.90 7.26
C ILE A 61 -1.79 -3.89 8.79
N THR A 62 -0.61 -3.61 9.35
CA THR A 62 -0.39 -3.56 10.80
C THR A 62 -1.16 -2.42 11.48
N HIS A 63 -1.22 -1.26 10.81
CA HIS A 63 -1.99 -0.12 11.30
C HIS A 63 -3.49 -0.45 11.33
N LEU A 64 -4.04 -0.99 10.25
CA LEU A 64 -5.46 -1.36 10.19
C LEU A 64 -5.83 -2.44 11.20
N THR A 65 -4.98 -3.46 11.39
CA THR A 65 -5.24 -4.50 12.40
C THR A 65 -5.18 -3.96 13.83
N ALA A 66 -4.30 -2.99 14.11
CA ALA A 66 -4.23 -2.32 15.41
C ALA A 66 -5.44 -1.40 15.67
N PHE A 67 -5.98 -0.75 14.63
CA PHE A 67 -7.07 0.21 14.76
C PHE A 67 -8.49 -0.39 14.71
N TYR A 68 -8.67 -1.69 14.44
CA TYR A 68 -9.96 -2.38 14.57
C TYR A 68 -10.08 -3.18 15.88
N PRO A 69 -10.50 -2.56 17.00
CA PRO A 69 -10.74 -3.30 18.24
C PRO A 69 -11.90 -4.30 18.08
N THR A 70 -11.69 -5.52 18.55
CA THR A 70 -12.77 -6.47 18.85
C THR A 70 -13.51 -5.96 20.08
N TYR A 71 -14.65 -5.30 19.88
CA TYR A 71 -15.55 -5.00 20.99
C TYR A 71 -16.04 -6.33 21.58
N PRO A 72 -15.73 -6.68 22.84
CA PRO A 72 -16.37 -7.80 23.50
C PRO A 72 -17.88 -7.51 23.53
N LYS A 73 -18.68 -8.48 23.09
CA LYS A 73 -20.14 -8.41 23.26
C LYS A 73 -20.40 -8.40 24.76
N ILE A 74 -20.86 -7.25 25.27
CA ILE A 74 -21.46 -7.13 26.60
C ILE A 74 -22.85 -7.77 26.51
#